data_AF-A0A7S4ADY0-F1
#
_entry.id   AF-A0A7S4ADY0-F1
#
_cell.length_a   1.000
_cell.length_b   1.000
_cell.length_c   1.000
_cell.angle_alpha   90.00
_cell.angle_beta   90.00
_cell.angle_gamma   90.00
#
_symmetry.space_group_name_H-M   'P 1'
#
loop_
_entity.id
_entity.type
_entity.pdbx_description
1 polymer ?
#
loop_
_entity_poly.entity_id
_entity_poly.type
_entity_poly.pdbx_seq_one_letter_code
_entity_poly.pdbx_strand_id
1 'polypeptide(L)'
;MMSSSQQQQQQQHYYRPTTSAAAAAQAAPAPKKWLMDRITGQSKYNDRERPPANCCWVSPFVGWFPNLLETNRCCQFFGGMGINNSSSETFRFVCLHLGFVTNIGAMLLTAYACLAISLQYFLLSKASMETMVRTETIVGNDDAATASVVTIYTGFRGVAMDNPALAATETGRQIVVAYDDFCEFAATRGLERYLDPSKDCGSCASIYFSMNAVICTMVSVATFFPTFFSTQLRMYSGYDVNCTKNFLTAVGIITILLNLSVMLTYFFLCSRESFYRDGTVYFDSQGNAFDDIADISSNTYWKVKYEWKRGWGLIFLIAATGLKLMDVLCNIAVPTPSVTRDEKEQDIYETIVFAPPPTGDNHSTDNDDDDENNHHHD
;
A
#
# COMPACT_ATOMS: atom_id res chain seq x y z
N MET A 1 5.91 67.94 -2.59
CA MET A 1 6.92 68.15 -1.52
C MET A 1 6.17 68.37 -0.21
N MET A 2 6.66 67.73 0.87
CA MET A 2 6.12 67.62 2.25
C MET A 2 4.90 66.67 2.39
N SER A 3 5.03 65.43 2.90
CA SER A 3 5.43 64.95 4.25
C SER A 3 4.35 65.28 5.28
N SER A 4 3.88 64.44 6.19
CA SER A 4 4.11 63.05 6.58
C SER A 4 3.13 62.78 7.73
N SER A 5 2.84 61.52 8.00
CA SER A 5 2.78 60.99 9.37
C SER A 5 1.86 61.70 10.39
N GLN A 6 0.56 61.37 10.46
CA GLN A 6 -0.17 61.42 11.74
C GLN A 6 -1.56 60.75 11.82
N GLN A 7 -1.85 59.71 11.05
CA GLN A 7 -3.09 58.94 11.27
C GLN A 7 -2.88 57.44 11.08
N GLN A 8 -2.49 56.77 12.16
CA GLN A 8 -2.90 55.39 12.52
C GLN A 8 -2.18 54.97 13.81
N GLN A 9 -2.52 55.63 14.92
CA GLN A 9 -2.35 55.07 16.26
C GLN A 9 -3.74 54.79 16.80
N GLN A 10 -4.26 53.59 16.53
CA GLN A 10 -5.28 52.98 17.37
C GLN A 10 -5.37 51.47 17.09
N GLN A 11 -5.23 50.71 18.18
CA GLN A 11 -5.56 49.29 18.34
C GLN A 11 -4.61 48.25 17.73
N GLN A 12 -3.47 48.06 18.39
CA GLN A 12 -2.93 46.71 18.59
C GLN A 12 -2.99 46.39 20.08
N HIS A 13 -4.05 45.69 20.49
CA HIS A 13 -4.09 44.98 21.76
C HIS A 13 -2.99 43.90 21.70
N TYR A 14 -1.90 44.16 22.42
CA TYR A 14 -0.86 43.20 22.72
C TYR A 14 -1.48 42.04 23.52
N TYR A 15 -1.79 40.93 22.84
CA TYR A 15 -1.98 39.65 23.51
C TYR A 15 -0.60 39.23 24.00
N ARG A 16 -0.28 39.53 25.26
CA ARG A 16 0.92 39.04 25.93
C ARG A 16 0.74 37.53 26.08
N PRO A 17 1.51 36.68 25.37
CA PRO A 17 1.50 35.26 25.67
C PRO A 17 1.94 35.13 27.13
N THR A 18 1.14 34.44 27.93
CA THR A 18 1.52 34.04 29.27
C THR A 18 2.87 33.31 29.19
N THR A 19 3.82 33.81 29.97
CA THR A 19 5.23 33.41 30.02
C THR A 19 5.46 31.95 30.43
N SER A 20 4.41 31.13 30.59
CA SER A 20 4.51 29.71 30.92
C SER A 20 4.69 28.81 29.68
N ALA A 21 4.24 29.20 28.49
CA ALA A 21 4.45 28.40 27.27
C ALA A 21 5.82 28.65 26.62
N ALA A 22 6.35 29.88 26.72
CA ALA A 22 7.67 30.22 26.18
C ALA A 22 8.83 29.71 27.07
N ALA A 23 8.59 29.52 28.38
CA ALA A 23 9.56 28.91 29.28
C ALA A 23 9.66 27.38 29.10
N ALA A 24 8.59 26.71 28.66
CA ALA A 24 8.65 25.28 28.30
C ALA A 24 9.36 25.02 26.96
N ALA A 25 9.59 26.05 26.15
CA ALA A 25 10.43 26.01 24.96
C ALA A 25 11.92 26.31 25.27
N GLN A 26 12.29 26.54 26.53
CA GLN A 26 13.69 26.67 26.93
C GLN A 26 14.38 25.32 26.88
N ALA A 27 15.31 25.21 25.93
CA ALA A 27 16.29 24.14 25.74
C ALA A 27 15.69 22.77 25.41
N ALA A 28 14.92 22.69 24.32
CA ALA A 28 15.02 21.46 23.54
C ALA A 28 16.51 21.29 23.18
N PRO A 29 17.16 20.17 23.55
CA PRO A 29 18.56 19.95 23.19
C PRO A 29 18.71 20.13 21.69
N ALA A 30 19.76 20.84 21.27
CA ALA A 30 20.04 21.04 19.85
C ALA A 30 19.95 19.69 19.13
N PRO A 31 19.30 19.63 17.94
CA PRO A 31 19.12 18.38 17.23
C PRO A 31 20.49 17.72 17.06
N LYS A 32 20.60 16.45 17.48
CA LYS A 32 21.86 15.69 17.45
C LYS A 32 22.47 15.81 16.05
N LYS A 33 23.75 16.17 15.96
CA LYS A 33 24.40 16.57 14.71
C LYS A 33 24.42 15.42 13.72
N TRP A 34 24.54 14.18 14.21
CA TRP A 34 24.43 12.98 13.39
C TRP A 34 23.09 12.86 12.65
N LEU A 35 21.98 13.30 13.25
CA LEU A 35 20.66 13.26 12.62
C LEU A 35 20.55 14.32 11.52
N MET A 36 21.11 15.51 11.78
CA MET A 36 21.17 16.60 10.80
C MET A 36 22.04 16.23 9.60
N ASP A 37 23.15 15.52 9.78
CA ASP A 37 23.94 14.98 8.67
C ASP A 37 23.11 14.06 7.77
N ARG A 38 22.22 13.24 8.34
CA ARG A 38 21.37 12.35 7.55
C ARG A 38 20.30 13.10 6.76
N ILE A 39 19.64 14.05 7.40
CA ILE A 39 18.62 14.90 6.78
C ILE A 39 19.24 15.76 5.66
N THR A 40 20.41 16.33 5.93
CA THR A 40 21.12 17.17 4.97
C THR A 40 21.87 16.37 3.93
N GLY A 41 21.91 15.04 4.04
CA GLY A 41 22.55 14.14 3.07
C GLY A 41 24.07 14.09 3.15
N GLN A 42 24.66 14.43 4.29
CA GLN A 42 26.10 14.47 4.57
C GLN A 42 26.60 13.27 5.39
N SER A 43 25.81 12.20 5.53
CA SER A 43 26.18 11.02 6.30
C SER A 43 27.52 10.43 5.84
N LYS A 44 28.50 10.34 6.74
CA LYS A 44 29.84 9.77 6.45
C LYS A 44 29.85 8.25 6.38
N TYR A 45 28.81 7.58 6.90
CA TYR A 45 28.69 6.11 6.87
C TYR A 45 28.59 5.52 5.47
N ASN A 46 28.26 6.35 4.47
CA ASN A 46 28.01 5.91 3.11
C ASN A 46 28.81 6.74 2.10
N ASP A 47 30.01 7.20 2.48
CA ASP A 47 30.87 8.06 1.66
C ASP A 47 30.18 9.32 1.11
N ARG A 48 29.17 9.81 1.84
CA ARG A 48 28.28 10.91 1.42
C ARG A 48 27.42 10.61 0.18
N GLU A 49 27.36 9.35 -0.25
CA GLU A 49 26.44 8.90 -1.29
C GLU A 49 25.01 8.90 -0.74
N ARG A 50 24.16 9.74 -1.33
CA ARG A 50 22.74 9.82 -0.97
C ARG A 50 21.91 8.83 -1.77
N PRO A 51 20.72 8.47 -1.27
CA PRO A 51 19.67 7.92 -2.11
C PRO A 51 19.45 8.85 -3.33
N PRO A 52 19.28 8.29 -4.55
CA PRO A 52 19.35 9.06 -5.79
C PRO A 52 18.17 10.05 -5.97
N ALA A 53 17.05 9.83 -5.30
CA ALA A 53 15.86 10.65 -5.41
C ALA A 53 15.55 11.37 -4.09
N ASN A 54 15.15 12.64 -4.17
CA ASN A 54 14.84 13.48 -3.00
C ASN A 54 13.69 12.93 -2.15
N CYS A 55 12.74 12.22 -2.76
CA CYS A 55 11.64 11.56 -2.04
C CYS A 55 12.12 10.36 -1.18
N CYS A 56 13.30 9.82 -1.45
CA CYS A 56 13.93 8.76 -0.66
C CYS A 56 14.82 9.32 0.45
N TRP A 57 14.86 10.63 0.67
CA TRP A 57 15.68 11.24 1.73
C TRP A 57 14.97 11.17 3.08
N VAL A 58 15.77 11.27 4.16
CA VAL A 58 15.20 11.42 5.51
C VAL A 58 14.37 12.71 5.54
N SER A 59 13.11 12.57 5.93
CA SER A 59 12.18 13.70 6.01
C SER A 59 12.71 14.77 6.99
N PRO A 60 12.73 16.07 6.62
CA PRO A 60 13.13 17.15 7.51
C PRO A 60 12.35 17.19 8.83
N PHE A 61 11.11 16.68 8.83
CA PHE A 61 10.28 16.57 10.02
C PHE A 61 10.94 15.73 11.13
N VAL A 62 11.79 14.75 10.79
CA VAL A 62 12.55 13.97 11.78
C VAL A 62 13.49 14.87 12.58
N GLY A 63 14.05 15.91 11.95
CA GLY A 63 14.90 16.90 12.61
C GLY A 63 14.12 17.90 13.47
N TRP A 64 12.86 18.17 13.12
CA TRP A 64 11.98 19.03 13.93
C TRP A 64 11.44 18.30 15.17
N PHE A 65 11.21 16.99 15.08
CA PHE A 65 10.64 16.18 16.16
C PHE A 65 11.44 14.90 16.44
N PRO A 66 12.75 14.99 16.76
CA PRO A 66 13.61 13.81 16.92
C PRO A 66 13.15 12.88 18.05
N ASN A 67 12.61 13.46 19.13
CA ASN A 67 12.07 12.71 20.26
C ASN A 67 10.84 11.87 19.90
N LEU A 68 10.08 12.32 18.91
CA LEU A 68 8.88 11.62 18.44
C LEU A 68 9.22 10.67 17.29
N LEU A 69 10.13 11.06 16.40
CA LEU A 69 10.36 10.40 15.11
C LEU A 69 11.70 9.67 15.02
N GLU A 70 12.49 9.60 16.09
CA GLU A 70 13.72 8.79 16.10
C GLU A 70 14.03 8.12 17.44
N THR A 71 14.01 8.86 18.54
CA THR A 71 14.48 8.38 19.85
C THR A 71 13.37 7.86 20.76
N ASN A 72 12.11 7.82 20.28
CA ASN A 72 11.03 7.26 21.08
C ASN A 72 11.27 5.76 21.37
N ARG A 73 10.80 5.29 22.53
CA ARG A 73 11.03 3.90 22.98
C ARG A 73 10.48 2.85 22.01
N CYS A 74 9.37 3.15 21.32
CA CYS A 74 8.78 2.25 20.33
C CYS A 74 9.72 2.08 19.13
N CYS A 75 10.29 3.16 18.61
CA CYS A 75 11.23 3.14 17.48
C CYS A 75 12.55 2.49 17.86
N GLN A 76 13.07 2.74 19.06
CA GLN A 76 14.26 2.04 19.54
C GLN A 76 14.02 0.53 19.69
N PHE A 77 12.90 0.14 20.31
CA PHE A 77 12.57 -1.27 20.54
C PHE A 77 12.36 -2.03 19.23
N PHE A 78 11.45 -1.56 18.37
CA PHE A 78 11.17 -2.21 17.09
C PHE A 78 12.31 -2.05 16.08
N GLY A 79 13.04 -0.94 16.11
CA GLY A 79 14.29 -0.74 15.37
C GLY A 79 15.30 -1.83 15.70
N GLY A 80 15.41 -2.21 16.98
CA GLY A 80 16.30 -3.26 17.45
C GLY A 80 15.83 -4.69 17.17
N MET A 81 14.56 -4.90 16.85
CA MET A 81 14.06 -6.23 16.46
C MET A 81 14.70 -6.67 15.15
N GLY A 82 15.07 -7.95 15.05
CA GLY A 82 15.67 -8.51 13.85
C GLY A 82 16.48 -9.77 14.17
N ILE A 83 17.08 -10.37 13.16
CA ILE A 83 17.93 -11.55 13.36
C ILE A 83 19.31 -11.08 13.83
N ASN A 84 19.85 -11.51 14.98
CA ASN A 84 21.11 -10.95 15.52
C ASN A 84 22.35 -11.11 14.61
N ASN A 85 22.39 -12.11 13.72
CA ASN A 85 23.42 -12.26 12.68
C ASN A 85 23.20 -11.40 11.42
N SER A 86 22.16 -10.57 11.41
CA SER A 86 21.83 -9.63 10.32
C SER A 86 22.72 -8.39 10.27
N SER A 87 23.68 -8.25 11.19
CA SER A 87 24.70 -7.21 11.15
C SER A 87 25.66 -7.37 9.96
N SER A 88 25.62 -8.51 9.27
CA SER A 88 26.21 -8.61 7.94
C SER A 88 25.45 -7.70 6.96
N GLU A 89 26.13 -6.68 6.45
CA GLU A 89 25.62 -5.80 5.39
C GLU A 89 25.08 -6.60 4.19
N THR A 90 25.62 -7.79 3.92
CA THR A 90 25.10 -8.70 2.89
C THR A 90 23.68 -9.19 3.18
N PHE A 91 23.40 -9.59 4.42
CA PHE A 91 22.04 -10.03 4.80
C PHE A 91 21.06 -8.86 4.70
N ARG A 92 21.44 -7.70 5.24
CA ARG A 92 20.66 -6.46 5.14
C ARG A 92 20.35 -6.12 3.68
N PHE A 93 21.37 -6.13 2.83
CA PHE A 93 21.25 -5.89 1.40
C PHE A 93 20.23 -6.85 0.77
N VAL A 94 20.42 -8.17 0.92
CA VAL A 94 19.55 -9.19 0.31
C VAL A 94 18.10 -9.06 0.79
N CYS A 95 17.87 -8.95 2.10
CA CYS A 95 16.52 -8.85 2.66
C CYS A 95 15.80 -7.57 2.24
N LEU A 96 16.46 -6.41 2.28
CA LEU A 96 15.84 -5.15 1.88
C LEU A 96 15.57 -5.10 0.37
N HIS A 97 16.45 -5.68 -0.46
CA HIS A 97 16.21 -5.80 -1.90
C HIS A 97 15.06 -6.74 -2.22
N LEU A 98 14.98 -7.89 -1.55
CA LEU A 98 13.84 -8.80 -1.69
C LEU A 98 12.55 -8.08 -1.27
N GLY A 99 12.53 -7.43 -0.11
CA GLY A 99 11.40 -6.63 0.36
C GLY A 99 10.98 -5.59 -0.68
N PHE A 100 11.93 -4.84 -1.23
CA PHE A 100 11.69 -3.85 -2.27
C PHE A 100 11.08 -4.43 -3.56
N VAL A 101 11.63 -5.52 -4.08
CA VAL A 101 11.10 -6.19 -5.29
C VAL A 101 9.69 -6.71 -5.03
N THR A 102 9.46 -7.31 -3.86
CA THR A 102 8.13 -7.83 -3.48
C THR A 102 7.12 -6.70 -3.29
N ASN A 103 7.54 -5.54 -2.78
CA ASN A 103 6.71 -4.35 -2.68
C ASN A 103 6.30 -3.79 -4.05
N ILE A 104 7.23 -3.74 -5.02
CA ILE A 104 6.92 -3.35 -6.41
C ILE A 104 5.94 -4.35 -7.03
N GLY A 105 6.20 -5.65 -6.88
CA GLY A 105 5.31 -6.69 -7.40
C GLY A 105 3.90 -6.59 -6.80
N ALA A 106 3.80 -6.40 -5.49
CA ALA A 106 2.54 -6.20 -4.79
C ALA A 106 1.79 -4.96 -5.28
N MET A 107 2.50 -3.85 -5.53
CA MET A 107 1.91 -2.63 -6.08
C MET A 107 1.34 -2.86 -7.48
N LEU A 108 2.10 -3.48 -8.39
CA LEU A 108 1.67 -3.75 -9.77
C LEU A 108 0.44 -4.68 -9.81
N LEU A 109 0.44 -5.73 -9.00
CA LEU A 109 -0.67 -6.67 -8.91
C LEU A 109 -1.92 -6.04 -8.30
N THR A 110 -1.78 -5.21 -7.26
CA THR A 110 -2.90 -4.44 -6.68
C THR A 110 -3.44 -3.43 -7.68
N ALA A 111 -2.56 -2.72 -8.40
CA ALA A 111 -2.95 -1.77 -9.44
C ALA A 111 -3.69 -2.45 -10.60
N TYR A 112 -3.29 -3.68 -10.98
CA TYR A 112 -4.05 -4.47 -11.94
C TYR A 112 -5.44 -4.83 -11.39
N ALA A 113 -5.54 -5.26 -10.12
CA ALA A 113 -6.83 -5.53 -9.49
C ALA A 113 -7.74 -4.30 -9.46
N CYS A 114 -7.21 -3.07 -9.35
CA CYS A 114 -7.99 -1.84 -9.48
C CYS A 114 -8.69 -1.69 -10.83
N LEU A 115 -8.25 -2.37 -11.90
CA LEU A 115 -8.95 -2.34 -13.18
C LEU A 115 -10.36 -2.96 -13.08
N ALA A 116 -10.61 -3.82 -12.07
CA ALA A 116 -11.92 -4.38 -11.75
C ALA A 116 -12.94 -3.33 -11.23
N ILE A 117 -12.49 -2.09 -10.97
CA ILE A 117 -13.34 -0.94 -10.65
C ILE A 117 -14.02 -0.38 -11.91
N SER A 118 -13.40 -0.59 -13.08
CA SER A 118 -13.85 -0.03 -14.34
C SER A 118 -15.22 -0.57 -14.75
N LEU A 119 -16.06 0.32 -15.29
CA LEU A 119 -17.33 -0.04 -15.93
C LEU A 119 -17.19 -0.27 -17.45
N GLN A 120 -15.95 -0.38 -17.95
CA GLN A 120 -15.69 -0.78 -19.34
C GLN A 120 -15.56 -2.29 -19.45
N TYR A 121 -16.31 -2.91 -20.37
CA TYR A 121 -16.36 -4.36 -20.53
C TYR A 121 -14.98 -4.99 -20.70
N PHE A 122 -14.14 -4.40 -21.55
CA PHE A 122 -12.80 -4.91 -21.83
C PHE A 122 -11.93 -4.98 -20.56
N LEU A 123 -11.95 -3.92 -19.74
CA LEU A 123 -11.14 -3.88 -18.52
C LEU A 123 -11.71 -4.82 -17.46
N LEU A 124 -13.03 -4.80 -17.26
CA LEU A 124 -13.71 -5.60 -16.25
C LEU A 124 -13.60 -7.10 -16.54
N SER A 125 -13.76 -7.53 -17.79
CA SER A 125 -13.64 -8.95 -18.19
C SER A 125 -12.22 -9.50 -18.02
N LYS A 126 -11.19 -8.66 -18.16
CA LYS A 126 -9.77 -9.05 -17.98
C LYS A 126 -9.32 -9.03 -16.53
N ALA A 127 -9.85 -8.09 -15.75
CA ALA A 127 -9.49 -7.92 -14.34
C ALA A 127 -10.56 -8.41 -13.38
N SER A 128 -11.48 -9.27 -13.83
CA SER A 128 -12.61 -9.70 -13.01
C SER A 128 -12.15 -10.38 -11.72
N MET A 129 -12.94 -10.24 -10.66
CA MET A 129 -12.74 -10.91 -9.39
C MET A 129 -13.11 -12.38 -9.51
N GLU A 130 -14.26 -12.66 -10.10
CA GLU A 130 -14.67 -14.00 -10.50
C GLU A 130 -15.26 -14.00 -11.90
N THR A 131 -15.40 -15.19 -12.45
CA THR A 131 -16.04 -15.45 -13.73
C THR A 131 -17.03 -16.58 -13.53
N MET A 132 -18.30 -16.32 -13.82
CA MET A 132 -19.34 -17.34 -13.85
C MET A 132 -19.59 -17.74 -15.30
N VAL A 133 -19.43 -19.02 -15.59
CA VAL A 133 -19.83 -19.60 -16.87
C VAL A 133 -21.18 -20.26 -16.68
N ARG A 134 -22.19 -19.74 -17.37
CA ARG A 134 -23.54 -20.29 -17.42
C ARG A 134 -23.69 -21.09 -18.71
N THR A 135 -24.04 -22.36 -18.58
CA THR A 135 -24.43 -23.19 -19.72
C THR A 135 -25.92 -23.49 -19.62
N GLU A 136 -26.70 -22.95 -20.54
CA GLU A 136 -28.14 -23.20 -20.63
C GLU A 136 -28.41 -24.23 -21.72
N THR A 137 -29.18 -25.25 -21.38
CA THR A 137 -29.61 -26.31 -22.29
C THR A 137 -31.12 -26.36 -22.26
N ILE A 138 -31.76 -26.14 -23.42
CA ILE A 138 -33.21 -26.31 -23.55
C ILE A 138 -33.47 -27.80 -23.73
N VAL A 139 -34.28 -28.40 -22.86
CA VAL A 139 -34.69 -29.80 -22.96
C VAL A 139 -36.18 -29.84 -23.33
N GLY A 140 -36.48 -30.40 -24.49
CA GLY A 140 -37.82 -30.63 -25.02
C GLY A 140 -37.92 -31.99 -25.69
N ASN A 141 -39.14 -32.43 -26.02
CA ASN A 141 -39.43 -33.82 -26.37
C ASN A 141 -38.74 -34.35 -27.65
N ASP A 142 -38.37 -33.52 -28.64
CA ASP A 142 -37.94 -34.05 -29.95
C ASP A 142 -36.80 -33.27 -30.67
N ASP A 143 -36.22 -32.22 -30.08
CA ASP A 143 -35.18 -31.42 -30.75
C ASP A 143 -33.81 -31.51 -30.06
N ALA A 144 -32.74 -31.44 -30.88
CA ALA A 144 -31.37 -31.42 -30.41
C ALA A 144 -31.16 -30.26 -29.42
N ALA A 145 -30.76 -30.62 -28.21
CA ALA A 145 -30.46 -29.69 -27.13
C ALA A 145 -29.44 -28.63 -27.60
N THR A 146 -29.92 -27.41 -27.84
CA THR A 146 -29.04 -26.29 -28.19
C THR A 146 -28.49 -25.71 -26.90
N ALA A 147 -27.18 -25.84 -26.69
CA ALA A 147 -26.49 -25.27 -25.55
C ALA A 147 -26.07 -23.83 -25.85
N SER A 148 -26.51 -22.88 -25.02
CA SER A 148 -25.99 -21.51 -25.05
C SER A 148 -25.05 -21.30 -23.86
N VAL A 149 -23.91 -20.66 -24.12
CA VAL A 149 -22.92 -20.35 -23.08
C VAL A 149 -22.90 -18.84 -22.89
N VAL A 150 -23.15 -18.40 -21.65
CA VAL A 150 -23.08 -17.00 -21.24
C VAL A 150 -21.99 -16.87 -20.21
N THR A 151 -21.11 -15.88 -20.39
CA THR A 151 -20.05 -15.60 -19.41
C THR A 151 -20.34 -14.30 -18.69
N ILE A 152 -20.25 -14.35 -17.37
CA ILE A 152 -20.44 -13.21 -16.48
C ILE A 152 -19.13 -12.95 -15.74
N TYR A 153 -18.71 -11.70 -15.72
CA TYR A 153 -17.50 -11.24 -15.06
C TYR A 153 -17.87 -10.28 -13.93
N THR A 154 -17.51 -10.61 -12.70
CA THR A 154 -17.78 -9.76 -11.54
C THR A 154 -16.59 -8.84 -11.26
N GLY A 155 -16.84 -7.59 -10.90
CA GLY A 155 -15.80 -6.68 -10.41
C GLY A 155 -16.19 -6.03 -9.09
N PHE A 156 -15.57 -4.89 -8.79
CA PHE A 156 -15.85 -4.17 -7.55
C PHE A 156 -17.08 -3.27 -7.65
N ARG A 157 -17.36 -2.72 -8.84
CA ARG A 157 -18.46 -1.77 -9.04
C ARG A 157 -19.61 -2.29 -9.90
N GLY A 158 -19.44 -3.43 -10.55
CA GLY A 158 -20.46 -3.95 -11.44
C GLY A 158 -20.10 -5.29 -12.04
N VAL A 159 -20.91 -5.68 -13.01
CA VAL A 159 -20.87 -6.98 -13.66
C VAL A 159 -20.86 -6.80 -15.16
N ALA A 160 -19.91 -7.44 -15.84
CA ALA A 160 -19.86 -7.54 -17.28
C ALA A 160 -20.52 -8.83 -17.75
N MET A 161 -21.28 -8.78 -18.84
CA MET A 161 -21.94 -9.95 -19.41
C MET A 161 -21.70 -10.04 -20.91
N ASP A 162 -21.49 -11.25 -21.38
CA ASP A 162 -21.41 -11.58 -22.81
C ASP A 162 -22.37 -12.73 -23.11
N ASN A 163 -23.49 -12.38 -23.73
CA ASN A 163 -24.52 -13.32 -24.13
C ASN A 163 -24.62 -13.37 -25.68
N PRO A 164 -23.97 -14.35 -26.33
CA PRO A 164 -24.01 -14.45 -27.78
C PRO A 164 -25.42 -14.70 -28.34
N ALA A 165 -26.34 -15.30 -27.56
CA ALA A 165 -27.71 -15.53 -28.00
C ALA A 165 -28.53 -14.23 -28.09
N LEU A 166 -28.11 -13.19 -27.38
CA LEU A 166 -28.71 -11.87 -27.41
C LEU A 166 -27.89 -10.89 -28.27
N ALA A 167 -26.92 -11.35 -29.06
CA ALA A 167 -26.01 -10.46 -29.81
C ALA A 167 -26.71 -9.47 -30.77
N ALA A 168 -27.98 -9.74 -31.12
CA ALA A 168 -28.82 -8.85 -31.94
C ALA A 168 -29.54 -7.75 -31.13
N THR A 169 -29.57 -7.84 -29.80
CA THR A 169 -30.14 -6.81 -28.92
C THR A 169 -29.02 -5.96 -28.31
N GLU A 170 -29.32 -4.68 -28.03
CA GLU A 170 -28.37 -3.78 -27.33
C GLU A 170 -27.90 -4.33 -25.98
N THR A 171 -28.63 -5.28 -25.42
CA THR A 171 -28.36 -5.93 -24.14
C THR A 171 -27.46 -7.17 -24.21
N GLY A 172 -27.17 -7.71 -25.40
CA GLY A 172 -26.54 -9.03 -25.47
C GLY A 172 -25.03 -9.05 -25.57
N ARG A 173 -24.41 -8.01 -26.12
CA ARG A 173 -22.96 -7.99 -26.34
C ARG A 173 -22.25 -6.99 -25.44
N GLN A 174 -21.33 -7.52 -24.65
CA GLN A 174 -20.33 -6.74 -23.93
C GLN A 174 -20.94 -5.65 -23.05
N ILE A 175 -22.06 -5.96 -22.39
CA ILE A 175 -22.71 -5.01 -21.50
C ILE A 175 -21.99 -5.00 -20.17
N VAL A 176 -21.98 -3.83 -19.52
CA VAL A 176 -21.56 -3.68 -18.13
C VAL A 176 -22.68 -3.02 -17.38
N VAL A 177 -23.09 -3.64 -16.28
CA VAL A 177 -24.14 -3.14 -15.40
C VAL A 177 -23.49 -2.78 -14.09
N ALA A 178 -23.62 -1.52 -13.65
CA ALA A 178 -23.17 -1.12 -12.34
C ALA A 178 -24.01 -1.81 -11.26
N TYR A 179 -23.42 -2.07 -10.10
CA TYR A 179 -24.17 -2.68 -8.99
C TYR A 179 -25.35 -1.81 -8.54
N ASP A 180 -25.22 -0.48 -8.64
CA ASP A 180 -26.28 0.46 -8.29
C ASP A 180 -27.53 0.29 -9.18
N ASP A 181 -27.35 -0.08 -10.45
CA ASP A 181 -28.42 -0.27 -11.43
C ASP A 181 -28.86 -1.74 -11.54
N PHE A 182 -28.22 -2.63 -10.80
CA PHE A 182 -28.32 -4.08 -11.01
C PHE A 182 -29.71 -4.63 -10.69
N CYS A 183 -30.35 -4.08 -9.65
CA CYS A 183 -31.71 -4.44 -9.22
C CYS A 183 -32.77 -4.05 -10.26
N GLU A 184 -32.66 -2.84 -10.80
CA GLU A 184 -33.59 -2.31 -11.79
C GLU A 184 -33.41 -3.03 -13.13
N PHE A 185 -32.16 -3.30 -13.50
CA PHE A 185 -31.84 -4.05 -14.70
C PHE A 185 -32.38 -5.47 -14.63
N ALA A 186 -32.31 -6.13 -13.46
CA ALA A 186 -32.85 -7.47 -13.26
C ALA A 186 -34.36 -7.56 -13.48
N ALA A 187 -35.12 -6.61 -12.91
CA ALA A 187 -36.59 -6.58 -13.02
C ALA A 187 -37.11 -6.25 -14.42
N THR A 188 -36.36 -5.49 -15.21
CA THR A 188 -36.86 -4.95 -16.51
C THR A 188 -36.34 -5.69 -17.72
N ARG A 189 -35.17 -6.34 -17.63
CA ARG A 189 -34.48 -6.93 -18.80
C ARG A 189 -34.23 -8.44 -18.68
N GLY A 190 -34.85 -9.10 -17.71
CA GLY A 190 -34.89 -10.56 -17.61
C GLY A 190 -33.59 -11.19 -17.09
N LEU A 191 -32.95 -10.58 -16.08
CA LEU A 191 -31.78 -11.20 -15.44
C LEU A 191 -32.11 -12.19 -14.33
N GLU A 192 -33.39 -12.47 -14.12
CA GLU A 192 -33.89 -13.44 -13.15
C GLU A 192 -33.30 -14.85 -13.36
N ARG A 193 -32.75 -15.13 -14.54
CA ARG A 193 -32.03 -16.38 -14.85
C ARG A 193 -30.54 -16.38 -14.47
N TYR A 194 -30.01 -15.27 -13.99
CA TYR A 194 -28.59 -15.13 -13.60
C TYR A 194 -28.41 -14.86 -12.11
N LEU A 195 -29.46 -14.39 -11.44
CA LEU A 195 -29.47 -13.88 -10.06
C LEU A 195 -30.79 -14.27 -9.41
N ASP A 196 -30.83 -14.49 -8.09
CA ASP A 196 -32.08 -14.61 -7.35
C ASP A 196 -32.57 -13.20 -6.95
N PRO A 197 -33.53 -12.59 -7.68
CA PRO A 197 -33.96 -11.22 -7.41
C PRO A 197 -34.56 -11.02 -6.01
N SER A 198 -34.98 -12.11 -5.34
CA SER A 198 -35.57 -12.06 -3.99
C SER A 198 -34.55 -11.92 -2.87
N LYS A 199 -33.27 -12.24 -3.13
CA LYS A 199 -32.18 -12.22 -2.13
C LYS A 199 -31.03 -11.29 -2.49
N ASP A 200 -30.77 -11.08 -3.78
CA ASP A 200 -29.39 -10.85 -4.23
C ASP A 200 -29.05 -9.41 -4.60
N CYS A 201 -30.06 -8.65 -4.98
CA CYS A 201 -29.88 -7.35 -5.62
C CYS A 201 -29.22 -6.32 -4.69
N GLY A 202 -29.55 -6.33 -3.39
CA GLY A 202 -29.07 -5.32 -2.43
C GLY A 202 -27.68 -5.58 -1.84
N SER A 203 -27.15 -6.81 -1.90
CA SER A 203 -25.92 -7.16 -1.15
C SER A 203 -24.65 -6.67 -1.87
N CYS A 204 -24.49 -6.96 -3.16
CA CYS A 204 -23.41 -6.36 -3.98
C CYS A 204 -23.67 -4.87 -4.29
N ALA A 205 -24.93 -4.45 -4.45
CA ALA A 205 -25.33 -3.05 -4.62
C ALA A 205 -25.26 -2.24 -3.32
N SER A 206 -24.98 -2.88 -2.19
CA SER A 206 -24.83 -2.16 -0.94
C SER A 206 -23.68 -1.17 -1.10
N ILE A 207 -23.95 0.09 -0.77
CA ILE A 207 -22.93 1.14 -0.62
C ILE A 207 -21.77 0.61 0.26
N TYR A 208 -22.09 -0.25 1.22
CA TYR A 208 -21.13 -0.90 2.10
C TYR A 208 -20.14 -1.82 1.40
N PHE A 209 -20.50 -2.57 0.36
CA PHE A 209 -19.55 -3.42 -0.35
C PHE A 209 -18.78 -2.64 -1.42
N SER A 210 -19.49 -2.14 -2.44
CA SER A 210 -18.90 -1.56 -3.66
C SER A 210 -18.01 -0.36 -3.33
N MET A 211 -18.50 0.58 -2.51
CA MET A 211 -17.73 1.77 -2.14
C MET A 211 -16.54 1.43 -1.23
N ASN A 212 -16.73 0.53 -0.26
CA ASN A 212 -15.64 0.09 0.62
C ASN A 212 -14.54 -0.63 -0.17
N ALA A 213 -14.91 -1.52 -1.10
CA ALA A 213 -13.95 -2.23 -1.94
C ALA A 213 -13.10 -1.25 -2.78
N VAL A 214 -13.76 -0.25 -3.38
CA VAL A 214 -13.08 0.81 -4.15
C VAL A 214 -12.15 1.63 -3.26
N ILE A 215 -12.63 2.14 -2.13
CA ILE A 215 -11.84 2.97 -1.21
C ILE A 215 -10.65 2.18 -0.67
N CYS A 216 -10.86 0.96 -0.16
CA CYS A 216 -9.79 0.13 0.38
C CYS A 216 -8.72 -0.17 -0.68
N THR A 217 -9.12 -0.52 -1.91
CA THR A 217 -8.15 -0.84 -2.96
C THR A 217 -7.38 0.41 -3.41
N MET A 218 -8.04 1.56 -3.56
CA MET A 218 -7.38 2.83 -3.93
C MET A 218 -6.40 3.31 -2.84
N VAL A 219 -6.81 3.25 -1.58
CA VAL A 219 -5.93 3.58 -0.44
C VAL A 219 -4.76 2.61 -0.36
N SER A 220 -5.00 1.31 -0.59
CA SER A 220 -3.96 0.28 -0.65
C SER A 220 -2.92 0.59 -1.74
N VAL A 221 -3.34 1.01 -2.94
CA VAL A 221 -2.40 1.46 -3.99
C VAL A 221 -1.59 2.68 -3.53
N ALA A 222 -2.25 3.66 -2.91
CA ALA A 222 -1.59 4.88 -2.43
C ALA A 222 -0.55 4.59 -1.32
N THR A 223 -0.77 3.59 -0.47
CA THR A 223 0.18 3.23 0.61
C THR A 223 1.45 2.55 0.09
N PHE A 224 1.49 2.08 -1.16
CA PHE A 224 2.73 1.55 -1.74
C PHE A 224 3.80 2.63 -1.97
N PHE A 225 3.43 3.86 -2.33
CA PHE A 225 4.38 4.96 -2.56
C PHE A 225 5.25 5.28 -1.34
N PRO A 226 4.69 5.59 -0.14
CA PRO A 226 5.51 5.85 1.03
C PRO A 226 6.37 4.64 1.41
N THR A 227 5.90 3.40 1.16
CA THR A 227 6.71 2.21 1.40
C THR A 227 7.87 2.06 0.42
N PHE A 228 7.67 2.37 -0.86
CA PHE A 228 8.72 2.34 -1.88
C PHE A 228 9.88 3.28 -1.50
N PHE A 229 9.58 4.54 -1.19
CA PHE A 229 10.60 5.53 -0.86
C PHE A 229 11.31 5.23 0.46
N SER A 230 10.56 4.77 1.47
CA SER A 230 11.11 4.44 2.78
C SER A 230 11.96 3.17 2.74
N THR A 231 11.60 2.15 1.95
CA THR A 231 12.43 0.95 1.79
C THR A 231 13.74 1.28 1.09
N GLN A 232 13.71 2.16 0.07
CA GLN A 232 14.92 2.68 -0.56
C GLN A 232 15.82 3.41 0.45
N LEU A 233 15.26 4.29 1.28
CA LEU A 233 16.01 4.95 2.36
C LEU A 233 16.70 3.93 3.28
N ARG A 234 16.02 2.85 3.65
CA ARG A 234 16.59 1.79 4.49
C ARG A 234 17.72 1.02 3.81
N MET A 235 17.83 0.97 2.48
CA MET A 235 18.97 0.30 1.84
C MET A 235 20.30 0.98 2.16
N TYR A 236 20.27 2.28 2.49
CA TYR A 236 21.45 3.05 2.85
C TYR A 236 21.59 3.08 4.38
N SER A 237 22.50 2.27 4.94
CA SER A 237 22.71 2.14 6.39
C SER A 237 22.99 3.50 7.06
N GLY A 238 23.74 4.37 6.38
CA GLY A 238 24.03 5.72 6.84
C GLY A 238 22.81 6.66 6.96
N TYR A 239 21.66 6.30 6.39
CA TYR A 239 20.44 7.11 6.39
C TYR A 239 19.21 6.38 6.97
N ASP A 240 19.34 5.12 7.39
CA ASP A 240 18.25 4.36 8.01
C ASP A 240 17.93 4.90 9.40
N VAL A 241 16.69 5.31 9.60
CA VAL A 241 16.15 5.96 10.81
C VAL A 241 15.24 4.95 11.52
N ASN A 242 15.30 4.88 12.85
CA ASN A 242 14.55 3.88 13.64
C ASN A 242 13.06 3.88 13.32
N CYS A 243 12.43 5.06 13.29
CA CYS A 243 10.98 5.12 13.05
C CYS A 243 10.58 4.80 11.61
N THR A 244 11.50 4.82 10.63
CA THR A 244 11.22 4.42 9.25
C THR A 244 10.78 2.96 9.19
N LYS A 245 11.44 2.09 9.97
CA LYS A 245 11.04 0.67 10.07
C LYS A 245 9.62 0.51 10.61
N ASN A 246 9.28 1.24 11.67
CA ASN A 246 7.95 1.16 12.29
C ASN A 246 6.86 1.67 11.36
N PHE A 247 7.11 2.82 10.73
CA PHE A 247 6.23 3.40 9.74
C PHE A 247 5.98 2.42 8.57
N LEU A 248 7.04 1.86 8.00
CA LEU A 248 6.96 0.84 6.94
C LEU A 248 6.13 -0.36 7.34
N THR A 249 6.36 -0.87 8.56
CA THR A 249 5.68 -2.04 9.09
C THR A 249 4.19 -1.75 9.31
N ALA A 250 3.87 -0.61 9.93
CA ALA A 250 2.50 -0.19 10.18
C ALA A 250 1.71 0.05 8.88
N VAL A 251 2.29 0.80 7.94
CA VAL A 251 1.67 1.04 6.62
C VAL A 251 1.53 -0.26 5.84
N GLY A 252 2.51 -1.16 5.92
CA GLY A 252 2.42 -2.47 5.28
C GLY A 252 1.32 -3.35 5.86
N ILE A 253 1.17 -3.39 7.20
CA ILE A 253 0.07 -4.08 7.87
C ILE A 253 -1.27 -3.48 7.46
N ILE A 254 -1.41 -2.15 7.45
CA ILE A 254 -2.63 -1.47 6.99
C ILE A 254 -2.97 -1.89 5.56
N THR A 255 -2.00 -1.91 4.66
CA THR A 255 -2.17 -2.33 3.25
C THR A 255 -2.69 -3.78 3.18
N ILE A 256 -2.11 -4.69 3.96
CA ILE A 256 -2.54 -6.09 4.05
C ILE A 256 -3.98 -6.17 4.56
N LEU A 257 -4.32 -5.44 5.62
CA LEU A 257 -5.67 -5.42 6.20
C LEU A 257 -6.70 -4.85 5.23
N LEU A 258 -6.36 -3.81 4.46
CA LEU A 258 -7.24 -3.26 3.42
C LEU A 258 -7.53 -4.30 2.33
N ASN A 259 -6.49 -4.99 1.82
CA ASN A 259 -6.69 -6.03 0.81
C ASN A 259 -7.48 -7.23 1.36
N LEU A 260 -7.22 -7.64 2.60
CA LEU A 260 -8.00 -8.68 3.29
C LEU A 260 -9.45 -8.26 3.48
N SER A 261 -9.70 -7.00 3.84
CA SER A 261 -11.04 -6.43 3.96
C SER A 261 -11.80 -6.55 2.63
N VAL A 262 -11.20 -6.16 1.51
CA VAL A 262 -11.78 -6.30 0.17
C VAL A 262 -12.11 -7.76 -0.15
N MET A 263 -11.19 -8.69 0.11
CA MET A 263 -11.41 -10.12 -0.16
C MET A 263 -12.53 -10.69 0.72
N LEU A 264 -12.54 -10.36 2.02
CA LEU A 264 -13.56 -10.83 2.94
C LEU A 264 -14.95 -10.29 2.58
N THR A 265 -15.08 -8.99 2.34
CA THR A 265 -16.37 -8.42 1.95
C THR A 265 -16.83 -8.95 0.60
N TYR A 266 -15.92 -9.16 -0.36
CA TYR A 266 -16.25 -9.79 -1.63
C TYR A 266 -16.81 -11.20 -1.44
N PHE A 267 -16.13 -12.07 -0.69
CA PHE A 267 -16.58 -13.45 -0.50
C PHE A 267 -17.84 -13.56 0.35
N PHE A 268 -17.95 -12.79 1.43
CA PHE A 268 -19.07 -12.93 2.37
C PHE A 268 -20.32 -12.16 1.97
N LEU A 269 -20.19 -11.00 1.30
CA LEU A 269 -21.35 -10.15 1.00
C LEU A 269 -21.78 -10.23 -0.46
N CYS A 270 -20.85 -10.42 -1.41
CA CYS A 270 -21.18 -10.37 -2.83
C CYS A 270 -21.19 -11.76 -3.49
N SER A 271 -20.05 -12.46 -3.53
CA SER A 271 -19.92 -13.74 -4.24
C SER A 271 -20.85 -14.83 -3.70
N ARG A 272 -20.93 -14.99 -2.37
CA ARG A 272 -21.65 -16.11 -1.74
C ARG A 272 -23.16 -15.92 -1.67
N GLU A 273 -23.61 -14.67 -1.57
CA GLU A 273 -25.01 -14.33 -1.33
C GLU A 273 -25.71 -13.91 -2.63
N SER A 274 -25.09 -13.14 -3.52
CA SER A 274 -25.79 -12.50 -4.65
C SER A 274 -25.90 -13.33 -5.94
N PHE A 275 -25.43 -14.57 -5.99
CA PHE A 275 -25.51 -15.37 -7.20
C PHE A 275 -25.82 -16.83 -6.92
N TYR A 276 -26.44 -17.51 -7.90
CA TYR A 276 -26.58 -18.96 -7.88
C TYR A 276 -25.21 -19.64 -7.76
N ARG A 277 -25.09 -20.53 -6.79
CA ARG A 277 -23.85 -21.28 -6.54
C ARG A 277 -23.60 -22.34 -7.61
N ASP A 278 -22.36 -22.86 -7.60
CA ASP A 278 -21.97 -24.03 -8.38
C ASP A 278 -23.02 -25.13 -8.27
N GLY A 279 -23.61 -25.49 -9.39
CA GLY A 279 -24.76 -26.38 -9.40
C GLY A 279 -25.54 -26.34 -10.71
N THR A 280 -26.63 -27.10 -10.71
CA THR A 280 -27.62 -27.06 -11.79
C THR A 280 -28.93 -26.58 -11.19
N VAL A 281 -29.50 -25.54 -11.79
CA VAL A 281 -30.84 -25.06 -11.49
C VAL A 281 -31.69 -25.31 -12.72
N TYR A 282 -32.91 -25.75 -12.50
CA TYR A 282 -33.89 -25.95 -13.56
C TYR A 282 -34.89 -24.82 -13.55
N PHE A 283 -35.23 -24.31 -14.73
CA PHE A 283 -36.27 -23.30 -14.86
C PHE A 283 -37.43 -23.86 -15.66
N ASP A 284 -38.65 -23.72 -15.16
CA ASP A 284 -39.86 -24.05 -15.91
C ASP A 284 -40.13 -23.02 -17.02
N SER A 285 -41.13 -23.28 -17.87
CA SER A 285 -41.56 -22.38 -18.95
C SER A 285 -41.96 -20.95 -18.48
N GLN A 286 -42.27 -20.78 -17.20
CA GLN A 286 -42.68 -19.52 -16.59
C GLN A 286 -41.50 -18.75 -15.97
N GLY A 287 -40.31 -19.36 -15.90
CA GLY A 287 -39.11 -18.76 -15.32
C GLY A 287 -38.93 -19.04 -13.83
N ASN A 288 -39.75 -19.90 -13.23
CA ASN A 288 -39.58 -20.30 -11.83
C ASN A 288 -38.40 -21.26 -11.70
N ALA A 289 -37.53 -21.03 -10.71
CA ALA A 289 -36.37 -21.85 -10.43
C ALA A 289 -36.71 -23.05 -9.52
N PHE A 290 -36.20 -24.23 -9.87
CA PHE A 290 -36.34 -25.49 -9.14
C PHE A 290 -34.97 -26.15 -8.97
N ASP A 291 -34.75 -26.78 -7.81
CA ASP A 291 -33.51 -27.51 -7.51
C ASP A 291 -33.52 -28.94 -8.09
N ASP A 292 -34.70 -29.53 -8.29
CA ASP A 292 -34.88 -30.88 -8.85
C ASP A 292 -35.82 -30.85 -10.06
N ILE A 293 -35.54 -31.72 -11.04
CA ILE A 293 -36.38 -31.94 -12.22
C ILE A 293 -37.75 -32.51 -11.84
N ALA A 294 -37.82 -33.26 -10.73
CA ALA A 294 -39.05 -33.90 -10.28
C ALA A 294 -40.16 -32.90 -9.92
N ASP A 295 -39.79 -31.65 -9.60
CA ASP A 295 -40.72 -30.59 -9.21
C ASP A 295 -41.30 -29.84 -10.41
N ILE A 296 -40.82 -30.14 -11.62
CA ILE A 296 -41.21 -29.45 -12.85
C ILE A 296 -42.39 -30.17 -13.50
N SER A 297 -43.54 -29.49 -13.57
CA SER A 297 -44.75 -30.01 -14.21
C SER A 297 -44.78 -29.82 -15.73
N SER A 298 -43.86 -29.03 -16.30
CA SER A 298 -43.80 -28.75 -17.74
C SER A 298 -42.91 -29.74 -18.51
N ASN A 299 -43.37 -30.17 -19.68
CA ASN A 299 -42.61 -31.02 -20.62
C ASN A 299 -41.41 -30.31 -21.28
N THR A 300 -41.26 -29.01 -21.04
CA THR A 300 -40.14 -28.20 -21.52
C THR A 300 -39.57 -27.45 -20.33
N TYR A 301 -38.25 -27.54 -20.16
CA TYR A 301 -37.54 -26.85 -19.10
C TYR A 301 -36.14 -26.44 -19.56
N TRP A 302 -35.60 -25.43 -18.89
CA TRP A 302 -34.24 -24.97 -19.08
C TRP A 302 -33.36 -25.57 -18.00
N LYS A 303 -32.38 -26.38 -18.40
CA LYS A 303 -31.33 -26.84 -17.50
C LYS A 303 -30.18 -25.84 -17.55
N VAL A 304 -29.92 -25.17 -16.43
CA VAL A 304 -28.87 -24.15 -16.33
C VAL A 304 -27.80 -24.62 -15.38
N LYS A 305 -26.58 -24.79 -15.89
CA LYS A 305 -25.40 -25.12 -15.09
C LYS A 305 -24.59 -23.85 -14.83
N TYR A 306 -24.27 -23.60 -13.56
CA TYR A 306 -23.40 -22.51 -13.13
C TYR A 306 -22.04 -23.08 -12.73
N GLU A 307 -20.97 -22.51 -13.27
CA GLU A 307 -19.59 -22.82 -12.91
C GLU A 307 -18.82 -21.54 -12.59
N TRP A 308 -18.41 -21.40 -11.33
CA TRP A 308 -17.60 -20.28 -10.85
C TRP A 308 -16.11 -20.56 -10.99
N LYS A 309 -15.39 -19.58 -11.51
CA LYS A 309 -13.94 -19.57 -11.65
C LYS A 309 -13.38 -18.32 -11.02
N ARG A 310 -12.21 -18.45 -10.37
CA ARG A 310 -11.48 -17.30 -9.85
C ARG A 310 -10.98 -16.46 -11.03
N GLY A 311 -11.27 -15.17 -11.00
CA GLY A 311 -10.82 -14.22 -11.99
C GLY A 311 -9.39 -13.75 -11.69
N TRP A 312 -8.75 -13.13 -12.70
CA TRP A 312 -7.39 -12.65 -12.58
C TRP A 312 -7.23 -11.54 -11.55
N GLY A 313 -8.25 -10.67 -11.39
CA GLY A 313 -8.23 -9.60 -10.38
C GLY A 313 -8.10 -10.16 -8.96
N LEU A 314 -8.87 -11.20 -8.63
CA LEU A 314 -8.81 -11.86 -7.32
C LEU A 314 -7.49 -12.59 -7.10
N ILE A 315 -7.02 -13.34 -8.11
CA ILE A 315 -5.73 -14.05 -8.03
C ILE A 315 -4.59 -13.05 -7.76
N PHE A 316 -4.57 -11.94 -8.48
CA PHE A 316 -3.56 -10.91 -8.31
C PHE A 316 -3.69 -10.17 -6.99
N LEU A 317 -4.90 -9.92 -6.48
CA LEU A 317 -5.10 -9.34 -5.16
C LEU A 317 -4.58 -10.25 -4.03
N ILE A 318 -4.83 -11.56 -4.13
CA ILE A 318 -4.30 -12.56 -3.19
C ILE A 318 -2.77 -12.58 -3.24
N ALA A 319 -2.20 -12.68 -4.46
CA ALA A 319 -0.76 -12.69 -4.66
C ALA A 319 -0.11 -11.39 -4.16
N ALA A 320 -0.70 -10.23 -4.44
CA ALA A 320 -0.25 -8.93 -3.95
C ALA A 320 -0.21 -8.88 -2.42
N THR A 321 -1.23 -9.41 -1.77
CA THR A 321 -1.31 -9.47 -0.31
C THR A 321 -0.20 -10.36 0.27
N GLY A 322 0.06 -11.51 -0.33
CA GLY A 322 1.17 -12.39 0.05
C GLY A 322 2.55 -11.74 -0.16
N LEU A 323 2.75 -11.07 -1.29
CA LEU A 323 3.99 -10.32 -1.56
C LEU A 323 4.18 -9.16 -0.58
N LYS A 324 3.11 -8.45 -0.21
CA LYS A 324 3.19 -7.37 0.78
C LYS A 324 3.49 -7.90 2.18
N LEU A 325 2.96 -9.07 2.54
CA LEU A 325 3.35 -9.77 3.78
C LEU A 325 4.84 -10.11 3.78
N MET A 326 5.38 -10.60 2.67
CA MET A 326 6.81 -10.89 2.53
C MET A 326 7.67 -9.62 2.66
N ASP A 327 7.27 -8.49 2.06
CA ASP A 327 7.91 -7.18 2.26
C ASP A 327 7.96 -6.79 3.75
N VAL A 328 6.83 -6.89 4.45
CA VAL A 328 6.74 -6.60 5.90
C VAL A 328 7.67 -7.52 6.70
N LEU A 329 7.71 -8.81 6.39
CA LEU A 329 8.59 -9.77 7.08
C LEU A 329 10.08 -9.45 6.83
N CYS A 330 10.46 -9.11 5.60
CA CYS A 330 11.82 -8.68 5.28
C CYS A 330 12.21 -7.40 6.03
N ASN A 331 11.30 -6.43 6.11
CA ASN A 331 11.48 -5.18 6.83
C ASN A 331 11.65 -5.39 8.34
N ILE A 332 10.91 -6.35 8.92
CA ILE A 332 11.02 -6.74 10.34
C ILE A 332 12.34 -7.49 10.61
N ALA A 333 12.77 -8.37 9.69
CA ALA A 333 13.96 -9.20 9.87
C ALA A 333 15.26 -8.40 9.96
N VAL A 334 15.32 -7.22 9.33
CA VAL A 334 16.48 -6.33 9.32
C VAL A 334 16.37 -5.29 10.44
N PRO A 335 17.24 -5.30 11.46
CA PRO A 335 17.31 -4.27 12.47
C PRO A 335 17.86 -2.97 11.87
N THR A 336 17.55 -1.84 12.50
CA THR A 336 18.21 -0.57 12.20
C THR A 336 19.66 -0.60 12.70
N PRO A 337 20.56 0.19 12.11
CA PRO A 337 21.94 0.30 12.57
C PRO A 337 22.03 0.52 14.08
N SER A 338 23.03 -0.04 14.76
CA SER A 338 23.18 0.13 16.22
C SER A 338 23.36 1.61 16.60
N VAL A 339 24.04 2.39 15.76
CA VAL A 339 24.23 3.83 15.97
C VAL A 339 22.92 4.61 16.08
N THR A 340 21.81 4.14 15.52
CA THR A 340 20.52 4.83 15.72
C THR A 340 19.84 4.47 17.03
N ARG A 341 20.24 3.35 17.65
CA ARG A 341 19.59 2.76 18.83
C ARG A 341 20.37 2.98 20.12
N ASP A 342 21.70 2.99 20.04
CA ASP A 342 22.59 3.18 21.18
C ASP A 342 23.08 4.63 21.24
N GLU A 343 22.72 5.33 22.31
CA GLU A 343 23.16 6.70 22.58
C GLU A 343 24.68 6.80 22.74
N LYS A 344 25.34 5.79 23.30
CA LYS A 344 26.80 5.79 23.45
C LYS A 344 27.50 5.75 22.09
N GLU A 345 26.98 4.97 21.15
CA GLU A 345 27.52 4.92 19.79
C GLU A 345 27.27 6.23 19.04
N GLN A 346 26.15 6.91 19.31
CA GLN A 346 25.90 8.26 18.77
C GLN A 346 26.93 9.26 19.28
N ASP A 347 27.21 9.26 20.58
CA ASP A 347 28.18 10.17 21.19
C ASP A 347 29.60 9.90 20.68
N ILE A 348 29.97 8.63 20.49
CA ILE A 348 31.25 8.24 19.86
C ILE A 348 31.30 8.74 18.41
N TYR A 349 30.22 8.58 17.65
CA TYR A 349 30.17 9.10 16.28
C TYR A 349 30.34 10.62 16.26
N GLU A 350 29.64 11.35 17.12
CA GLU A 350 29.74 12.81 17.18
C GLU A 350 31.13 13.30 17.60
N THR A 351 31.80 12.60 18.52
CA THR A 351 33.16 12.95 18.96
C THR A 351 34.23 12.68 17.90
N ILE A 352 34.20 11.52 17.25
CA ILE A 352 35.23 11.15 16.24
C ILE A 352 35.05 11.95 14.95
N VAL A 353 33.82 12.15 14.50
CA VAL A 353 33.50 12.75 13.20
C VAL A 353 33.72 14.26 13.19
N PHE A 354 33.59 14.90 14.36
CA PHE A 354 33.64 16.35 14.51
C PHE A 354 34.70 16.84 15.48
N ALA A 355 35.62 15.98 15.92
CA ALA A 355 36.85 16.44 16.54
C ALA A 355 37.50 17.47 15.59
N PRO A 356 37.79 18.70 16.06
CA PRO A 356 38.54 19.64 15.25
C PRO A 356 39.83 18.93 14.79
N PRO A 357 40.27 19.13 13.53
CA PRO A 357 41.56 18.61 13.11
C PRO A 357 42.58 19.05 14.17
N PRO A 358 43.53 18.19 14.57
CA PRO A 358 44.53 18.57 15.55
C PRO A 358 45.11 19.89 15.06
N THR A 359 44.84 20.97 15.81
CA THR A 359 45.47 22.26 15.58
C THR A 359 46.93 21.94 15.69
N GLY A 360 47.61 21.86 14.53
CA GLY A 360 48.99 21.44 14.48
C GLY A 360 49.70 22.22 15.56
N ASP A 361 50.26 21.50 16.53
CA ASP A 361 51.21 22.08 17.44
C ASP A 361 52.18 22.83 16.55
N ASN A 362 52.20 24.16 16.69
CA ASN A 362 53.26 24.96 16.17
C ASN A 362 54.50 24.34 16.78
N HIS A 363 55.17 23.49 16.00
CA HIS A 363 56.51 23.05 16.28
C HIS A 363 57.29 24.35 16.31
N SER A 364 57.44 24.92 17.50
CA SER A 364 58.45 25.90 17.81
C SER A 364 59.74 25.17 17.43
N THR A 365 60.26 25.50 16.26
CA THR A 365 61.68 25.43 16.01
C THR A 365 62.33 26.43 16.97
N ASP A 366 62.43 26.03 18.24
CA ASP A 366 63.49 26.51 19.11
C ASP A 366 64.77 25.93 18.49
N ASN A 367 65.31 26.68 17.53
CA ASN A 367 66.71 26.57 17.13
C ASN A 367 67.53 27.23 18.25
N ASP A 368 67.59 26.58 19.39
CA ASP A 368 68.63 26.78 20.39
C ASP A 368 69.61 25.62 20.22
N ASP A 369 70.68 25.83 19.46
CA ASP A 369 71.93 25.08 19.56
C ASP A 369 73.08 25.99 19.06
N ASP A 370 73.44 26.90 19.95
CA ASP A 370 74.79 27.18 20.46
C ASP A 370 76.02 26.78 19.60
N ASP A 371 76.73 27.83 19.17
CA ASP A 371 78.18 28.05 19.30
C ASP A 371 79.12 26.82 19.29
N GLU A 372 79.53 26.39 18.10
CA GLU A 372 80.74 25.59 17.92
C GLU A 372 81.99 26.50 17.88
N ASN A 373 82.58 26.69 19.06
CA ASN A 373 83.79 27.45 19.33
C ASN A 373 85.04 26.68 18.84
N ASN A 374 85.63 27.11 17.73
CA ASN A 374 86.76 26.43 17.10
C ASN A 374 88.11 27.10 17.49
N HIS A 375 88.77 26.56 18.51
CA HIS A 375 90.14 26.92 18.90
C HIS A 375 90.93 25.67 19.35
N HIS A 376 91.86 25.21 18.51
CA HIS A 376 93.21 24.69 18.83
C HIS A 376 93.93 24.28 17.53
N HIS A 377 95.02 24.96 17.16
CA HIS A 377 96.41 24.57 17.44
C HIS A 377 96.74 23.14 16.99
N ASP A 378 97.25 22.96 15.77
CA ASP A 378 98.69 22.93 15.44
C ASP A 378 98.94 23.13 13.93
#